data_AF-A0A1M6WV05-F1
#
_entry.id   AF-A0A1M6WV05-F1
#
_cell.length_a   1.000
_cell.length_b   1.000
_cell.length_c   1.000
_cell.angle_alpha   90.00
_cell.angle_beta   90.00
_cell.angle_gamma   90.00
#
_symmetry.space_group_name_H-M   'P 1'
#
loop_
_entity.id
_entity.type
_entity.pdbx_description
1 polymer ?
#
loop_
_entity_poly.entity_id
_entity_poly.type
_entity_poly.pdbx_seq_one_letter_code
_entity_poly.pdbx_strand_id
1 'polypeptide(L)'
;MKKKWIAVMTAILAMSSTVPALAQHIYAGDDVEKVVSYDENGRKVITLIFDPAKMPEEVRQQLGLGSPAENKENKAQSKNISTAVKLTEPPKEGEVLANIQYADETGRLRYTSPYYTYGYGQCTWYAGGRFEEVHGIHISIHGYAKEWLDSSRWDASLEVVTDLSSVPEQSIAIYVPKTDNRLAGHVCFIEYVERDEKGNPLYIYYTDANGKKDTVKNAYTPGVDGMVIKEDYQTFLENSQLKLAGYLKVKE
;
A
#
# COMPACT_ATOMS: atom_id res chain seq x y z
N MET A 1 16.62 -49.03 -6.64
CA MET A 1 16.63 -47.73 -5.94
C MET A 1 15.98 -46.68 -6.85
N LYS A 2 14.81 -46.14 -6.45
CA LYS A 2 14.01 -45.23 -7.27
C LYS A 2 14.67 -43.84 -7.31
N LYS A 3 15.11 -43.39 -8.49
CA LYS A 3 15.55 -42.00 -8.73
C LYS A 3 14.31 -41.10 -8.68
N LYS A 4 14.22 -40.24 -7.66
CA LYS A 4 13.20 -39.20 -7.59
C LYS A 4 13.66 -38.02 -8.45
N TRP A 5 12.86 -37.68 -9.45
CA TRP A 5 13.00 -36.47 -10.24
C TRP A 5 12.61 -35.28 -9.36
N ILE A 6 13.53 -34.35 -9.12
CA ILE A 6 13.22 -33.07 -8.49
C ILE A 6 12.73 -32.15 -9.61
N ALA A 7 11.47 -31.75 -9.54
CA ALA A 7 10.92 -30.72 -10.40
C ALA A 7 11.56 -29.38 -10.01
N VAL A 8 12.40 -28.83 -10.89
CA VAL A 8 12.92 -27.47 -10.76
C VAL A 8 11.80 -26.54 -11.21
N MET A 9 11.16 -25.84 -10.26
CA MET A 9 10.24 -24.74 -10.56
C MET A 9 11.09 -23.51 -10.93
N THR A 10 11.24 -23.26 -12.22
CA THR A 10 11.92 -22.06 -12.74
C THR A 10 10.97 -20.87 -12.67
N ALA A 11 11.11 -20.00 -11.66
CA ALA A 11 10.45 -18.71 -11.66
C ALA A 11 11.20 -17.76 -12.61
N ILE A 12 10.75 -17.64 -13.86
CA ILE A 12 11.31 -16.71 -14.84
C ILE A 12 10.67 -15.34 -14.59
N LEU A 13 11.33 -14.46 -13.83
CA LEU A 13 11.03 -13.03 -13.86
C LEU A 13 11.67 -12.42 -15.11
N ALA A 14 10.94 -12.39 -16.22
CA ALA A 14 11.34 -11.65 -17.40
C ALA A 14 11.09 -10.15 -17.17
N MET A 15 12.07 -9.44 -16.61
CA MET A 15 12.04 -7.97 -16.59
C MET A 15 12.45 -7.42 -17.96
N SER A 16 11.47 -7.31 -18.87
CA SER A 16 11.64 -6.54 -20.10
C SER A 16 11.13 -5.11 -19.87
N SER A 17 11.98 -4.23 -19.34
CA SER A 17 11.75 -2.79 -19.44
C SER A 17 13.06 -2.10 -19.83
N THR A 18 13.09 -1.61 -21.07
CA THR A 18 14.13 -0.70 -21.57
C THR A 18 13.90 0.67 -20.96
N VAL A 19 14.36 0.85 -19.73
CA VAL A 19 14.57 2.16 -19.10
C VAL A 19 15.94 2.06 -18.42
N PRO A 20 16.79 3.10 -18.44
CA PRO A 20 18.06 3.05 -17.72
C PRO A 20 17.74 2.92 -16.23
N ALA A 21 17.73 1.69 -15.72
CA ALA A 21 17.61 1.43 -14.30
C ALA A 21 18.90 1.97 -13.67
N LEU A 22 18.79 3.07 -12.92
CA LEU A 22 19.77 3.39 -11.89
C LEU A 22 19.93 2.11 -11.06
N ALA A 23 21.16 1.58 -11.02
CA ALA A 23 21.47 0.27 -10.45
C ALA A 23 20.89 0.14 -9.04
N GLN A 24 19.72 -0.48 -8.96
CA GLN A 24 19.09 -0.88 -7.71
C GLN A 24 19.91 -2.06 -7.19
N HIS A 25 20.60 -1.86 -6.07
CA HIS A 25 21.26 -2.96 -5.38
C HIS A 25 20.17 -3.89 -4.85
N ILE A 26 19.91 -4.97 -5.58
CA ILE A 26 19.15 -6.11 -5.04
C ILE A 26 20.06 -6.74 -3.99
N TYR A 27 19.72 -6.55 -2.71
CA TYR A 27 20.37 -7.28 -1.62
C TYR A 27 19.90 -8.73 -1.66
N ALA A 28 20.48 -9.50 -2.56
CA ALA A 28 20.47 -10.95 -2.51
C ALA A 28 21.55 -11.32 -1.49
N GLY A 29 21.14 -11.78 -0.30
CA GLY A 29 22.05 -12.21 0.77
C GLY A 29 23.12 -13.19 0.29
N ASP A 30 24.12 -13.45 1.14
CA ASP A 30 25.35 -14.14 0.74
C ASP A 30 25.14 -15.58 0.21
N ASP A 31 23.97 -16.18 0.46
CA ASP A 31 23.60 -17.55 0.07
C ASP A 31 22.84 -17.66 -1.28
N VAL A 32 22.72 -16.57 -2.05
CA VAL A 32 22.06 -16.60 -3.36
C VAL A 32 23.05 -16.93 -4.47
N GLU A 33 22.81 -18.01 -5.20
CA GLU A 33 23.62 -18.33 -6.39
C GLU A 33 23.25 -17.37 -7.53
N LYS A 34 24.26 -16.71 -8.09
CA LYS A 34 24.12 -15.72 -9.17
C LYS A 34 24.67 -16.31 -10.45
N VAL A 35 23.79 -16.59 -11.41
CA VAL A 35 24.18 -17.03 -12.75
C VAL A 35 24.02 -15.87 -13.72
N VAL A 36 25.11 -15.50 -14.38
CA VAL A 36 25.10 -14.46 -15.41
C VAL A 36 25.14 -15.12 -16.79
N SER A 37 24.12 -14.88 -17.60
CA SER A 37 24.06 -15.31 -18.99
C SER A 37 23.81 -14.12 -19.92
N TYR A 38 23.78 -14.38 -21.23
CA TYR A 38 23.40 -13.41 -22.24
C TYR A 38 22.29 -14.00 -23.10
N ASP A 39 21.26 -13.21 -23.41
CA ASP A 39 20.20 -13.64 -24.31
C ASP A 39 20.65 -13.64 -25.78
N GLU A 40 19.77 -14.10 -26.67
CA GLU A 40 20.00 -14.15 -28.11
C GLU A 40 20.27 -12.78 -28.76
N ASN A 41 19.94 -11.68 -28.08
CA ASN A 41 20.20 -10.32 -28.51
C ASN A 41 21.45 -9.71 -27.84
N GLY A 42 22.23 -10.52 -27.12
CA GLY A 42 23.45 -10.11 -26.41
C GLY A 42 23.19 -9.30 -25.14
N ARG A 43 21.96 -9.29 -24.61
CA ARG A 43 21.64 -8.59 -23.36
C ARG A 43 22.02 -9.46 -22.17
N LYS A 44 22.62 -8.84 -21.16
CA LYS A 44 23.02 -9.52 -19.92
C LYS A 44 21.78 -9.91 -19.12
N VAL A 45 21.61 -11.20 -18.87
CA VAL A 45 20.58 -11.77 -18.01
C VAL A 45 21.23 -12.23 -16.71
N ILE A 46 20.72 -11.76 -15.57
CA ILE A 46 21.19 -12.19 -14.25
C ILE A 46 20.09 -13.04 -13.63
N THR A 47 20.36 -14.33 -13.48
CA THR A 47 19.47 -15.28 -12.81
C THR A 47 19.91 -15.42 -11.36
N LEU A 48 18.99 -15.18 -10.43
CA LEU A 48 19.18 -15.39 -9.00
C LEU A 48 18.50 -16.70 -8.63
N ILE A 49 19.26 -17.67 -8.12
CA ILE A 49 18.77 -18.97 -7.69
C ILE A 49 18.79 -18.99 -6.16
N PHE A 50 17.61 -19.18 -5.59
CA PHE A 50 17.41 -19.23 -4.14
C PHE A 50 17.25 -20.69 -3.71
N ASP A 51 18.01 -21.13 -2.70
CA ASP A 51 17.76 -22.39 -2.00
C ASP A 51 16.60 -22.18 -1.01
N PRO A 52 15.41 -22.78 -1.23
CA PRO A 52 14.25 -22.56 -0.39
C PRO A 52 14.50 -22.92 1.08
N ALA A 53 15.43 -23.83 1.38
CA ALA A 53 15.77 -24.22 2.75
C ALA A 53 16.63 -23.18 3.48
N LYS A 54 17.27 -22.27 2.74
CA LYS A 54 18.12 -21.19 3.28
C LYS A 54 17.51 -19.81 3.14
N MET A 55 16.35 -19.72 2.48
CA MET A 55 15.60 -18.48 2.39
C MET A 55 15.11 -18.09 3.79
N PRO A 56 15.28 -16.82 4.20
CA PRO A 56 14.64 -16.31 5.40
C PRO A 56 13.13 -16.59 5.33
N GLU A 57 12.54 -17.01 6.44
CA GLU A 57 11.14 -17.45 6.51
C GLU A 57 10.20 -16.34 6.03
N GLU A 58 10.58 -15.09 6.22
CA GLU A 58 9.88 -13.89 5.77
C GLU A 58 9.75 -13.84 4.24
N VAL A 59 10.79 -14.23 3.51
CA VAL A 59 10.79 -14.29 2.03
C VAL A 59 9.98 -15.48 1.54
N ARG A 60 9.97 -16.59 2.29
CA ARG A 60 9.17 -17.79 1.96
C ARG A 60 7.68 -17.52 2.12
N GLN A 61 7.28 -16.73 3.12
CA GLN A 61 5.90 -16.29 3.32
C GLN A 61 5.45 -15.33 2.21
N GLN A 62 6.29 -14.36 1.82
CA GLN A 62 6.00 -13.45 0.70
C GLN A 62 5.80 -14.17 -0.65
N LEU A 63 6.48 -15.30 -0.86
CA LEU A 63 6.38 -16.09 -2.09
C LEU A 63 5.34 -17.22 -2.04
N GLY A 64 4.59 -17.36 -0.93
CA GLY A 64 3.58 -18.40 -0.77
C GLY A 64 4.14 -19.83 -0.68
N LEU A 65 5.40 -19.99 -0.25
CA LEU A 65 6.12 -21.27 -0.19
C LEU A 65 6.18 -21.89 1.22
N GLY A 66 5.40 -21.35 2.18
CA GLY A 66 5.31 -21.86 3.55
C GLY A 66 4.49 -23.15 3.67
N SER A 67 4.87 -24.04 4.60
CA SER A 67 4.10 -25.27 4.88
C SER A 67 2.87 -24.98 5.76
N PRO A 68 1.72 -25.69 5.59
CA PRO A 68 0.48 -25.38 6.33
C PRO A 68 0.47 -25.72 7.82
N ALA A 69 1.61 -26.10 8.41
CA ALA A 69 1.63 -26.81 9.69
C ALA A 69 2.68 -26.24 10.65
N GLU A 70 2.48 -24.99 11.11
CA GLU A 70 2.96 -24.53 12.42
C GLU A 70 2.24 -23.23 12.88
N ASN A 71 0.94 -23.13 12.60
CA ASN A 71 0.09 -22.04 13.09
C ASN A 71 -0.56 -22.36 14.45
N LYS A 72 0.24 -22.73 15.47
CA LYS A 72 -0.31 -22.98 16.81
C LYS A 72 0.34 -22.24 17.99
N GLU A 73 1.49 -21.58 17.86
CA GLU A 73 2.08 -20.86 19.02
C GLU A 73 2.20 -19.33 18.87
N ASN A 74 2.03 -18.74 17.70
CA ASN A 74 1.94 -17.27 17.55
C ASN A 74 0.56 -16.68 17.86
N LYS A 75 -0.31 -17.41 18.56
CA LYS A 75 -1.66 -16.97 18.94
C LYS A 75 -1.70 -16.09 20.19
N ALA A 76 -0.55 -15.84 20.83
CA ALA A 76 -0.46 -15.09 22.09
C ALA A 76 -0.06 -13.61 21.95
N GLN A 77 0.38 -13.14 20.78
CA GLN A 77 0.78 -11.75 20.57
C GLN A 77 0.19 -11.12 19.28
N SER A 78 -0.94 -11.69 18.82
CA SER A 78 -1.81 -11.14 17.76
C SER A 78 -3.25 -11.00 18.27
N LYS A 79 -3.42 -10.66 19.56
CA LYS A 79 -4.67 -10.11 20.07
C LYS A 79 -4.60 -8.60 19.94
N ASN A 80 -4.89 -8.12 18.73
CA ASN A 80 -5.43 -6.80 18.36
C ASN A 80 -5.12 -6.50 16.89
N ILE A 81 -5.49 -7.40 15.96
CA ILE A 81 -5.97 -6.89 14.67
C ILE A 81 -7.39 -6.43 14.97
N SER A 82 -7.49 -5.25 15.59
CA SER A 82 -8.74 -4.51 15.61
C SER A 82 -9.02 -4.19 14.16
N THR A 83 -10.02 -4.83 13.54
CA THR A 83 -10.80 -4.12 12.51
C THR A 83 -11.05 -2.73 13.09
N ALA A 84 -10.49 -1.70 12.46
CA ALA A 84 -10.62 -0.35 13.01
C ALA A 84 -12.11 -0.03 13.07
N VAL A 85 -12.63 0.07 14.29
CA VAL A 85 -14.05 0.37 14.51
C VAL A 85 -14.35 1.68 13.82
N LYS A 86 -15.44 1.72 13.05
CA LYS A 86 -15.92 2.95 12.41
C LYS A 86 -15.99 4.06 13.46
N LEU A 87 -15.33 5.18 13.19
CA LEU A 87 -15.27 6.31 14.11
C LEU A 87 -16.68 6.87 14.32
N THR A 88 -17.07 7.04 15.58
CA THR A 88 -18.36 7.64 15.98
C THR A 88 -18.24 9.12 16.30
N GLU A 89 -17.01 9.61 16.47
CA GLU A 89 -16.68 11.00 16.76
C GLU A 89 -15.53 11.45 15.85
N PRO A 90 -15.44 12.76 15.54
CA PRO A 90 -14.36 13.26 14.70
C PRO A 90 -12.98 13.01 15.34
N PRO A 91 -12.01 12.46 14.60
CA PRO A 91 -10.66 12.29 15.11
C PRO A 91 -9.98 13.65 15.33
N LYS A 92 -9.00 13.68 16.22
CA LYS A 92 -8.26 14.90 16.57
C LYS A 92 -7.30 15.25 15.44
N GLU A 93 -7.42 16.47 14.92
CA GLU A 93 -6.46 16.99 13.94
C GLU A 93 -5.02 16.92 14.48
N GLY A 94 -4.09 16.45 13.65
CA GLY A 94 -2.67 16.33 14.02
C GLY A 94 -2.27 15.00 14.65
N GLU A 95 -3.21 14.12 15.01
CA GLU A 95 -2.87 12.77 15.49
C GLU A 95 -2.61 11.80 14.33
N VAL A 96 -1.84 10.73 14.58
CA VAL A 96 -1.65 9.64 13.63
C VAL A 96 -2.50 8.46 14.09
N LEU A 97 -3.52 8.11 13.30
CA LEU A 97 -4.44 7.00 13.62
C LEU A 97 -3.92 5.63 13.19
N ALA A 98 -3.06 5.63 12.17
CA ALA A 98 -2.51 4.44 11.57
C ALA A 98 -1.45 3.80 12.47
N ASN A 99 -1.55 2.49 12.70
CA ASN A 99 -0.49 1.73 13.35
C ASN A 99 0.62 1.38 12.34
N ILE A 100 1.38 2.39 11.89
CA ILE A 100 2.36 2.23 10.79
C ILE A 100 3.57 1.41 11.21
N GLN A 101 4.10 1.66 12.41
CA GLN A 101 5.36 1.09 12.88
C GLN A 101 5.36 0.82 14.37
N TYR A 102 6.23 -0.08 14.81
CA TYR A 102 6.49 -0.42 16.20
C TYR A 102 7.99 -0.62 16.43
N ALA A 103 8.44 -0.51 17.68
CA ALA A 103 9.79 -0.93 18.07
C ALA A 103 9.76 -2.42 18.47
N ASP A 104 10.62 -3.23 17.87
CA ASP A 104 10.79 -4.64 18.25
C ASP A 104 11.55 -4.79 19.58
N GLU A 105 11.71 -6.03 20.04
CA GLU A 105 12.40 -6.35 21.30
C GLU A 105 13.84 -5.82 21.38
N THR A 106 14.45 -5.53 20.22
CA THR A 106 15.81 -4.97 20.12
C THR A 106 15.81 -3.45 20.03
N GLY A 107 14.64 -2.81 20.06
CA GLY A 107 14.46 -1.37 19.88
C GLY A 107 14.54 -0.93 18.42
N ARG A 108 14.54 -1.85 17.45
CA ARG A 108 14.55 -1.50 16.02
C ARG A 108 13.14 -1.22 15.55
N LEU A 109 12.96 -0.14 14.80
CA LEU A 109 11.68 0.19 14.19
C LEU A 109 11.35 -0.79 13.05
N ARG A 110 10.14 -1.32 13.08
CA ARG A 110 9.55 -2.24 12.10
C ARG A 110 8.20 -1.70 11.65
N TYR A 111 7.87 -1.90 10.39
CA TYR A 111 6.52 -1.62 9.89
C TYR A 111 5.57 -2.75 10.27
N THR A 112 4.32 -2.42 10.52
CA THR A 112 3.26 -3.42 10.68
C THR A 112 2.87 -4.01 9.32
N SER A 113 2.20 -5.16 9.32
CA SER A 113 1.86 -5.91 8.10
C SER A 113 1.23 -5.06 6.99
N PRO A 114 0.22 -4.20 7.25
CA PRO A 114 -0.41 -3.41 6.20
C PRO A 114 0.53 -2.43 5.49
N TYR A 115 1.59 -2.00 6.17
CA TYR A 115 2.55 -1.01 5.68
C TYR A 115 3.90 -1.63 5.30
N TYR A 116 4.11 -2.92 5.54
CA TYR A 116 5.34 -3.63 5.21
C TYR A 116 5.37 -4.04 3.73
N THR A 117 5.48 -3.05 2.84
CA THR A 117 5.43 -3.23 1.39
C THR A 117 6.60 -2.50 0.69
N TYR A 118 6.40 -1.95 -0.50
CA TYR A 118 7.34 -1.06 -1.19
C TYR A 118 6.72 0.35 -1.33
N GLY A 119 7.53 1.34 -1.69
CA GLY A 119 7.03 2.71 -1.89
C GLY A 119 6.71 3.45 -0.58
N TYR A 120 7.45 3.19 0.49
CA TYR A 120 7.32 3.87 1.78
C TYR A 120 7.23 5.40 1.63
N GLY A 121 6.22 5.99 2.26
CA GLY A 121 5.93 7.44 2.16
C GLY A 121 5.25 7.88 0.86
N GLN A 122 4.73 6.95 0.04
CA GLN A 122 3.86 7.28 -1.08
C GLN A 122 2.39 7.34 -0.64
N CYS A 123 1.59 8.14 -1.33
CA CYS A 123 0.15 8.23 -1.08
C CYS A 123 -0.56 6.88 -1.28
N THR A 124 -0.20 6.12 -2.32
CA THR A 124 -0.75 4.79 -2.58
C THR A 124 -0.35 3.75 -1.53
N TRP A 125 0.90 3.84 -1.03
CA TRP A 125 1.38 2.99 0.06
C TRP A 125 0.58 3.24 1.33
N TYR A 126 0.42 4.50 1.73
CA TYR A 126 -0.32 4.83 2.94
C TYR A 126 -1.80 4.50 2.81
N ALA A 127 -2.47 4.95 1.74
CA ALA A 127 -3.90 4.72 1.56
C ALA A 127 -4.23 3.22 1.45
N GLY A 128 -3.38 2.44 0.75
CA GLY A 128 -3.52 0.99 0.68
C GLY A 128 -3.30 0.29 2.02
N GLY A 129 -2.25 0.65 2.75
CA GLY A 129 -1.98 0.10 4.07
C GLY A 129 -3.06 0.46 5.09
N ARG A 130 -3.56 1.70 5.05
CA ARG A 130 -4.67 2.13 5.92
C ARG A 130 -5.97 1.40 5.58
N PHE A 131 -6.24 1.18 4.30
CA PHE A 131 -7.41 0.41 3.86
C PHE A 131 -7.34 -1.05 4.34
N GLU A 132 -6.16 -1.68 4.25
CA GLU A 132 -5.95 -3.03 4.79
C GLU A 132 -6.06 -3.05 6.32
N GLU A 133 -5.53 -2.04 7.02
CA GLU A 133 -5.64 -1.93 8.48
C GLU A 133 -7.11 -1.82 8.94
N VAL A 134 -7.92 -1.03 8.23
CA VAL A 134 -9.33 -0.81 8.59
C VAL A 134 -10.21 -2.00 8.19
N HIS A 135 -10.05 -2.51 6.96
CA HIS A 135 -10.99 -3.48 6.37
C HIS A 135 -10.47 -4.92 6.35
N GLY A 136 -9.18 -5.14 6.59
CA GLY A 136 -8.52 -6.44 6.40
C GLY A 136 -8.40 -6.84 4.93
N ILE A 137 -8.54 -5.89 3.99
CA ILE A 137 -8.50 -6.14 2.54
C ILE A 137 -7.22 -5.53 1.98
N HIS A 138 -6.31 -6.38 1.53
CA HIS A 138 -5.12 -5.95 0.80
C HIS A 138 -5.49 -5.51 -0.62
N ILE A 139 -4.97 -4.37 -1.07
CA ILE A 139 -5.19 -3.85 -2.43
C ILE A 139 -3.86 -3.56 -3.13
N SER A 140 -3.83 -3.75 -4.46
CA SER A 140 -2.64 -3.47 -5.26
C SER A 140 -2.32 -1.98 -5.29
N ILE A 141 -1.13 -1.61 -4.80
CA ILE A 141 -0.67 -0.21 -4.73
C ILE A 141 0.12 0.27 -5.96
N HIS A 142 0.26 -0.58 -6.99
CA HIS A 142 1.04 -0.29 -8.19
C HIS A 142 0.39 0.80 -9.06
N GLY A 143 1.21 1.46 -9.88
CA GLY A 143 0.76 2.44 -10.87
C GLY A 143 0.51 3.83 -10.27
N TYR A 144 -0.18 4.67 -11.05
CA TYR A 144 -0.49 6.03 -10.63
C TYR A 144 -1.79 6.08 -9.81
N ALA A 145 -1.83 6.97 -8.82
CA ALA A 145 -3.01 7.20 -7.98
C ALA A 145 -4.28 7.50 -8.82
N LYS A 146 -4.15 8.28 -9.90
CA LYS A 146 -5.28 8.58 -10.81
C LYS A 146 -5.90 7.34 -11.47
N GLU A 147 -5.12 6.28 -11.63
CA GLU A 147 -5.58 5.03 -12.27
C GLU A 147 -6.43 4.20 -11.31
N TRP A 148 -6.52 4.56 -10.03
CA TRP A 148 -7.37 3.88 -9.05
C TRP A 148 -8.88 4.08 -9.31
N LEU A 149 -9.23 5.00 -10.22
CA LEU A 149 -10.59 5.13 -10.75
C LEU A 149 -11.01 3.99 -11.69
N ASP A 150 -10.05 3.24 -12.22
CA ASP A 150 -10.37 2.13 -13.12
C ASP A 150 -10.94 0.96 -12.31
N SER A 151 -12.27 0.82 -12.37
CA SER A 151 -13.01 -0.25 -11.70
C SER A 151 -12.54 -1.66 -12.05
N SER A 152 -11.91 -1.86 -13.22
CA SER A 152 -11.42 -3.19 -13.63
C SER A 152 -10.19 -3.66 -12.82
N ARG A 153 -9.56 -2.76 -12.06
CA ARG A 153 -8.42 -3.08 -11.19
C ARG A 153 -8.81 -3.77 -9.90
N TRP A 154 -10.08 -3.68 -9.50
CA TRP A 154 -10.50 -4.00 -8.16
C TRP A 154 -11.28 -5.31 -8.09
N ASP A 155 -11.09 -6.01 -6.97
CA ASP A 155 -11.86 -7.22 -6.68
C ASP A 155 -13.36 -6.92 -6.58
N ALA A 156 -14.16 -7.97 -6.78
CA ALA A 156 -15.62 -7.86 -6.81
C ALA A 156 -16.24 -7.29 -5.52
N SER A 157 -15.53 -7.33 -4.38
CA SER A 157 -15.94 -6.76 -3.09
C SER A 157 -15.75 -5.23 -3.01
N LEU A 158 -15.09 -4.62 -3.99
CA LEU A 158 -14.78 -3.19 -4.00
C LEU A 158 -15.51 -2.49 -5.13
N GLU A 159 -15.78 -1.20 -4.95
CA GLU A 159 -16.39 -0.34 -5.96
C GLU A 159 -15.75 1.05 -6.01
N VAL A 160 -15.75 1.60 -7.22
CA VAL A 160 -15.40 3.00 -7.46
C VAL A 160 -16.69 3.80 -7.58
N VAL A 161 -16.85 4.81 -6.72
CA VAL A 161 -18.00 5.72 -6.71
C VAL A 161 -17.55 7.08 -7.22
N THR A 162 -18.21 7.60 -8.25
CA THR A 162 -17.90 8.92 -8.83
C THR A 162 -18.91 10.01 -8.45
N ASP A 163 -19.97 9.66 -7.69
CA ASP A 163 -20.81 10.65 -7.03
C ASP A 163 -20.04 11.24 -5.85
N LEU A 164 -19.65 12.51 -5.99
CA LEU A 164 -18.83 13.20 -5.00
C LEU A 164 -19.65 13.68 -3.79
N SER A 165 -20.99 13.71 -3.89
CA SER A 165 -21.85 14.35 -2.88
C SER A 165 -22.02 13.53 -1.59
N SER A 166 -21.94 12.21 -1.66
CA SER A 166 -22.26 11.34 -0.52
C SER A 166 -21.05 11.03 0.38
N VAL A 167 -19.82 11.35 -0.04
CA VAL A 167 -18.51 11.14 0.64
C VAL A 167 -18.48 9.93 1.59
N PRO A 168 -18.13 8.73 1.11
CA PRO A 168 -18.09 7.55 1.96
C PRO A 168 -16.98 7.62 3.01
N GLU A 169 -17.30 7.35 4.26
CA GLU A 169 -16.31 7.16 5.33
C GLU A 169 -15.56 5.84 5.16
N GLN A 170 -14.36 5.74 5.71
CA GLN A 170 -13.47 4.57 5.59
C GLN A 170 -13.23 4.16 4.14
N SER A 171 -13.12 5.16 3.26
CA SER A 171 -12.88 4.99 1.83
C SER A 171 -11.61 5.71 1.40
N ILE A 172 -11.17 5.47 0.17
CA ILE A 172 -10.03 6.19 -0.40
C ILE A 172 -10.55 7.22 -1.38
N ALA A 173 -10.28 8.50 -1.13
CA ALA A 173 -10.51 9.57 -2.09
C ALA A 173 -9.43 9.55 -3.17
N ILE A 174 -9.86 9.69 -4.43
CA ILE A 174 -8.99 9.61 -5.61
C ILE A 174 -9.00 10.94 -6.35
N TYR A 175 -7.83 11.56 -6.44
CA TYR A 175 -7.62 12.82 -7.13
C TYR A 175 -6.91 12.62 -8.46
N VAL A 176 -7.39 13.34 -9.47
CA VAL A 176 -6.82 13.34 -10.83
C VAL A 176 -6.31 14.73 -11.22
N PRO A 177 -5.36 14.82 -12.16
CA PRO A 177 -4.89 16.10 -12.65
C PRO A 177 -6.01 16.92 -13.32
N LYS A 178 -6.05 18.22 -13.05
CA LYS A 178 -6.98 19.15 -13.70
C LYS A 178 -6.59 19.40 -15.15
N THR A 179 -5.29 19.50 -15.42
CA THR A 179 -4.73 19.87 -16.73
C THR A 179 -3.48 19.08 -17.09
N ASP A 180 -2.51 18.93 -16.17
CA ASP A 180 -1.24 18.23 -16.46
C ASP A 180 -1.36 16.72 -16.26
N ASN A 181 -1.70 16.01 -17.34
CA ASN A 181 -1.84 14.55 -17.33
C ASN A 181 -0.55 13.77 -17.02
N ARG A 182 0.61 14.43 -16.93
CA ARG A 182 1.86 13.79 -16.49
C ARG A 182 1.89 13.55 -14.99
N LEU A 183 1.08 14.28 -14.21
CA LEU A 183 0.97 14.09 -12.77
C LEU A 183 0.36 12.71 -12.45
N ALA A 184 0.80 12.11 -11.36
CA ALA A 184 0.36 10.79 -10.91
C ALA A 184 -1.06 10.79 -10.31
N GLY A 185 -1.63 11.96 -10.00
CA GLY A 185 -2.79 12.08 -9.13
C GLY A 185 -2.40 11.97 -7.66
N HIS A 186 -3.39 11.81 -6.79
CA HIS A 186 -3.19 11.61 -5.35
C HIS A 186 -4.30 10.74 -4.77
N VAL A 187 -4.01 10.04 -3.68
CA VAL A 187 -5.02 9.31 -2.91
C VAL A 187 -4.84 9.61 -1.43
N CYS A 188 -5.95 9.71 -0.71
CA CYS A 188 -5.97 9.81 0.75
C CYS A 188 -7.08 8.94 1.32
N PHE A 189 -6.94 8.55 2.59
CA PHE A 189 -7.94 7.73 3.28
C PHE A 189 -8.88 8.63 4.10
N ILE A 190 -10.18 8.53 3.85
CA ILE A 190 -11.22 9.26 4.58
C ILE A 190 -11.52 8.52 5.88
N GLU A 191 -11.16 9.12 7.00
CA GLU A 191 -11.37 8.54 8.33
C GLU A 191 -12.80 8.82 8.81
N TYR A 192 -13.28 10.05 8.66
CA TYR A 192 -14.57 10.52 9.19
C TYR A 192 -15.13 11.70 8.38
N VAL A 193 -16.45 11.82 8.30
CA VAL A 193 -17.13 12.94 7.66
C VAL A 193 -18.10 13.60 8.63
N GLU A 194 -17.80 14.84 9.02
CA GLU A 194 -18.75 15.66 9.77
C GLU A 194 -19.83 16.16 8.82
N ARG A 195 -21.11 15.95 9.18
CA ARG A 195 -22.27 16.27 8.35
C ARG A 195 -23.21 17.24 9.04
N ASP A 196 -23.92 18.02 8.24
CA ASP A 196 -25.05 18.81 8.73
C ASP A 196 -26.27 17.92 9.04
N GLU A 197 -27.33 18.53 9.58
CA GLU A 197 -28.60 17.86 9.90
C GLU A 197 -29.29 17.23 8.68
N LYS A 198 -28.93 17.64 7.46
CA LYS A 198 -29.47 17.13 6.19
C LYS A 198 -28.59 16.02 5.60
N GLY A 199 -27.48 15.68 6.25
CA GLY A 199 -26.51 14.68 5.80
C GLY A 199 -25.45 15.19 4.81
N ASN A 200 -25.39 16.51 4.56
CA ASN A 200 -24.38 17.08 3.66
C ASN A 200 -23.01 17.14 4.36
N PRO A 201 -21.91 16.83 3.66
CA PRO A 201 -20.57 16.94 4.23
C PRO A 201 -20.22 18.41 4.54
N LEU A 202 -19.80 18.66 5.78
CA LEU A 202 -19.26 19.94 6.25
C LEU A 202 -17.74 19.90 6.30
N TYR A 203 -17.20 18.92 7.03
CA TYR A 203 -15.75 18.74 7.18
C TYR A 203 -15.37 17.30 6.89
N ILE A 204 -14.26 17.14 6.16
CA ILE A 204 -13.66 15.86 5.85
C ILE A 204 -12.41 15.71 6.73
N TYR A 205 -12.36 14.58 7.44
CA TYR A 205 -11.21 14.17 8.21
C TYR A 205 -10.55 13.02 7.47
N TYR A 206 -9.33 13.26 6.98
CA TYR A 206 -8.60 12.29 6.18
C TYR A 206 -7.14 12.22 6.61
N THR A 207 -6.50 11.14 6.19
CA THR A 207 -5.09 10.86 6.43
C THR A 207 -4.41 10.56 5.10
N ASP A 208 -3.18 11.05 4.92
CA ASP A 208 -2.42 10.80 3.71
C ASP A 208 -0.92 10.69 3.96
N ALA A 209 -0.19 10.34 2.90
CA ALA A 209 1.26 10.39 2.82
C ALA A 209 1.65 10.99 1.46
N ASN A 210 2.87 11.50 1.33
CA ASN A 210 3.31 12.29 0.17
C ASN A 210 2.45 13.54 -0.08
N GLY A 211 1.71 13.96 0.95
CA GLY A 211 0.51 14.76 0.85
C GLY A 211 0.72 16.22 1.18
N LYS A 212 -0.30 16.80 1.81
CA LYS A 212 -0.33 18.24 2.13
C LYS A 212 0.65 18.64 3.23
N LYS A 213 0.88 17.76 4.22
CA LYS A 213 1.73 18.04 5.40
C LYS A 213 3.19 17.63 5.21
N ASP A 214 3.49 16.87 4.17
CA ASP A 214 4.83 16.35 3.94
C ASP A 214 5.86 17.42 3.60
N THR A 215 6.96 17.36 4.35
CA THR A 215 8.14 18.19 4.12
C THR A 215 9.16 17.53 3.20
N VAL A 216 9.11 16.20 3.08
CA VAL A 216 9.98 15.40 2.20
C VAL A 216 9.11 14.55 1.27
N LYS A 217 9.18 14.81 -0.04
CA LYS A 217 8.42 14.04 -1.01
C LYS A 217 9.04 12.67 -1.23
N ASN A 218 8.18 11.67 -1.39
CA ASN A 218 8.54 10.28 -1.68
C ASN A 218 9.37 9.57 -0.59
N ALA A 219 9.21 9.98 0.67
CA ALA A 219 9.89 9.35 1.79
C ALA A 219 8.98 9.36 3.03
N TYR A 220 9.01 8.25 3.78
CA TYR A 220 8.22 8.16 4.99
C TYR A 220 8.74 9.12 6.07
N THR A 221 7.86 9.95 6.61
CA THR A 221 8.12 10.94 7.66
C THR A 221 7.29 10.60 8.91
N PRO A 222 7.90 9.98 9.95
CA PRO A 222 7.19 9.61 11.17
C PRO A 222 6.50 10.79 11.84
N GLY A 223 5.24 10.60 12.23
CA GLY A 223 4.43 11.64 12.86
C GLY A 223 3.89 12.70 11.91
N VAL A 224 4.18 12.61 10.60
CA VAL A 224 3.60 13.46 9.55
C VAL A 224 2.75 12.62 8.60
N ASP A 225 3.31 11.54 8.07
CA ASP A 225 2.54 10.59 7.28
C ASP A 225 1.47 9.91 8.14
N GLY A 226 0.24 9.90 7.64
CA GLY A 226 -0.93 9.40 8.35
C GLY A 226 -1.47 10.33 9.42
N MET A 227 -1.00 11.58 9.46
CA MET A 227 -1.57 12.62 10.30
C MET A 227 -2.98 12.97 9.84
N VAL A 228 -3.92 13.10 10.78
CA VAL A 228 -5.28 13.56 10.53
C VAL A 228 -5.25 15.02 10.08
N ILE A 229 -5.82 15.25 8.90
CA ILE A 229 -6.07 16.55 8.32
C ILE A 229 -7.57 16.80 8.35
N LYS A 230 -7.97 17.98 8.81
CA LYS A 230 -9.35 18.47 8.76
C LYS A 230 -9.46 19.56 7.70
N GLU A 231 -10.39 19.39 6.77
CA GLU A 231 -10.72 20.42 5.76
C GLU A 231 -12.22 20.59 5.62
N ASP A 232 -12.67 21.79 5.28
CA ASP A 232 -14.05 21.96 4.82
C ASP A 232 -14.24 21.22 3.48
N TYR A 233 -15.47 20.78 3.22
CA TYR A 233 -15.77 19.97 2.05
C TYR A 233 -15.38 20.65 0.72
N GLN A 234 -15.50 21.98 0.60
CA GLN A 234 -15.15 22.67 -0.64
C GLN A 234 -13.64 22.69 -0.87
N THR A 235 -12.85 22.93 0.17
CA THR A 235 -11.38 22.83 0.10
C THR A 235 -10.93 21.41 -0.22
N PHE A 236 -11.62 20.40 0.30
CA PHE A 236 -11.30 18.99 0.03
C PHE A 236 -11.48 18.62 -1.44
N LEU A 237 -12.43 19.23 -2.17
CA LEU A 237 -12.75 18.83 -3.54
C LEU A 237 -11.62 19.04 -4.54
N GLU A 238 -10.78 20.06 -4.38
CA GLU A 238 -9.68 20.31 -5.30
C GLU A 238 -8.60 21.23 -4.75
N ASN A 239 -7.45 21.20 -5.40
CA ASN A 239 -6.39 22.19 -5.24
C ASN A 239 -6.01 22.80 -6.60
N SER A 240 -4.88 23.51 -6.64
CA SER A 240 -4.41 24.18 -7.86
C SER A 240 -4.08 23.21 -9.01
N GLN A 241 -3.75 21.95 -8.72
CA GLN A 241 -3.28 20.98 -9.71
C GLN A 241 -4.21 19.77 -9.88
N LEU A 242 -4.87 19.34 -8.81
CA LEU A 242 -5.66 18.11 -8.76
C LEU A 242 -7.10 18.40 -8.33
N LYS A 243 -8.02 17.56 -8.78
CA LYS A 243 -9.44 17.56 -8.38
C LYS A 243 -9.86 16.16 -7.97
N LEU A 244 -10.76 16.06 -7.00
CA LEU A 244 -11.40 14.83 -6.60
C LEU A 244 -12.22 14.28 -7.77
N ALA A 245 -12.14 12.99 -8.00
CA ALA A 245 -12.79 12.32 -9.12
C ALA A 245 -13.59 11.08 -8.72
N GLY A 246 -13.37 10.56 -7.53
CA GLY A 246 -14.16 9.47 -6.98
C GLY A 246 -13.59 8.92 -5.70
N TYR A 247 -14.21 7.84 -5.23
CA TYR A 247 -13.82 7.10 -4.04
C TYR A 247 -13.70 5.61 -4.36
N LEU A 248 -12.75 4.93 -3.73
CA LEU A 248 -12.72 3.47 -3.65
C LEU A 248 -13.24 3.05 -2.27
N LYS A 249 -14.28 2.22 -2.23
CA LYS A 249 -14.87 1.69 -0.99
C LYS A 249 -15.16 0.19 -1.09
N VAL A 250 -15.40 -0.42 0.07
CA VAL A 250 -16.00 -1.76 0.17
C VAL A 250 -17.48 -1.66 -0.21
N LYS A 251 -17.98 -2.61 -1.01
CA LYS A 251 -19.41 -2.71 -1.34
C LYS A 251 -20.23 -3.07 -0.10
N GLU A 252 -21.41 -2.48 -0.02
CA GLU A 252 -22.44 -2.81 0.99
C GLU A 252 -23.25 -4.05 0.61
#